data_AF-A0A7N0UIS2-F1
#
_entry.id   AF-A0A7N0UIS2-F1
#
_cell.length_a   1.000
_cell.length_b   1.000
_cell.length_c   1.000
_cell.angle_alpha   90.00
_cell.angle_beta   90.00
_cell.angle_gamma   90.00
#
_symmetry.space_group_name_H-M   'P 1'
#
loop_
_entity.id
_entity.type
_entity.pdbx_description
1 polymer ?
#
loop_
_entity_poly.entity_id
_entity_poly.type
_entity_poly.pdbx_seq_one_letter_code
_entity_poly.pdbx_strand_id
1 'polypeptide(L)'
;MYVRAVPPTDLNKNTEWFTYPGVWTTYILILFFAWLVVLSLFGCSPGMAWTVVHLAHFLVTYHFFHWKKGTPFAEDQGMYNTLTWWEQIDNGKQLTRNRKFLTVVPVVL
;
A
#
# COMPACT_ATOMS: atom_id res chain seq x y z
N MET A 1 37.57 -14.96 6.44
CA MET A 1 36.30 -15.71 6.23
C MET A 1 35.18 -14.81 6.72
N TYR A 2 34.42 -14.16 5.82
CA TYR A 2 33.21 -13.43 6.23
C TYR A 2 32.03 -14.40 6.19
N VAL A 3 31.41 -14.66 7.34
CA VAL A 3 30.19 -15.46 7.42
C VAL A 3 29.06 -14.65 6.78
N ARG A 4 28.48 -15.17 5.69
CA ARG A 4 27.21 -14.65 5.17
C ARG A 4 26.12 -15.03 6.17
N ALA A 5 25.67 -14.08 6.98
CA ALA A 5 24.47 -14.27 7.77
C ALA A 5 23.28 -14.43 6.81
N VAL A 6 22.46 -15.46 7.04
CA VAL A 6 21.17 -15.59 6.36
C VAL A 6 20.28 -14.45 6.86
N PRO A 7 19.60 -13.69 5.98
CA PRO A 7 18.69 -12.65 6.42
C PRO A 7 17.62 -13.28 7.32
N PRO A 8 17.26 -12.65 8.45
CA PRO A 8 16.14 -13.13 9.25
C PRO A 8 14.88 -13.14 8.40
N THR A 9 14.02 -14.13 8.64
CA THR A 9 12.72 -14.25 7.97
C THR A 9 11.92 -12.98 8.23
N ASP A 10 11.33 -12.39 7.19
CA ASP A 10 10.43 -11.26 7.38
C ASP A 10 9.17 -11.77 8.10
N LEU A 11 8.98 -11.32 9.34
CA LEU A 11 7.81 -11.66 10.15
C LEU A 11 6.62 -10.73 9.86
N ASN A 12 6.81 -9.69 9.04
CA ASN A 12 5.79 -8.70 8.77
C ASN A 12 4.77 -9.16 7.71
N LYS A 13 3.92 -10.11 8.12
CA LYS A 13 2.79 -10.62 7.35
C LYS A 13 1.82 -9.52 6.89
N ASN A 14 1.77 -8.39 7.61
CA ASN A 14 0.85 -7.30 7.35
C ASN A 14 1.17 -6.50 6.09
N THR A 15 2.45 -6.42 5.72
CA THR A 15 2.90 -5.67 4.53
C THR A 15 3.73 -6.50 3.55
N GLU A 16 4.04 -7.78 3.86
CA GLU A 16 4.83 -8.66 3.00
C GLU A 16 4.23 -8.83 1.59
N TRP A 17 2.91 -8.71 1.45
CA TRP A 17 2.21 -8.88 0.17
C TRP A 17 2.63 -7.83 -0.88
N PHE A 18 3.21 -6.69 -0.47
CA PHE A 18 3.83 -5.73 -1.39
C PHE A 18 5.08 -6.26 -2.11
N THR A 19 5.63 -7.39 -1.66
CA THR A 19 6.78 -8.05 -2.30
C THR A 19 6.35 -9.05 -3.38
N TYR A 20 5.06 -9.40 -3.45
CA TYR A 20 4.58 -10.41 -4.38
C TYR A 20 4.56 -9.90 -5.82
N PRO A 21 4.89 -10.77 -6.80
CA PRO A 21 4.85 -10.39 -8.21
C PRO A 21 3.42 -10.01 -8.63
N GLY A 22 3.29 -8.90 -9.35
CA GLY A 22 2.01 -8.44 -9.89
C GLY A 22 1.22 -7.49 -8.99
N VAL A 23 1.63 -7.26 -7.75
CA VAL A 23 0.87 -6.40 -6.80
C VAL A 23 0.64 -4.98 -7.35
N TRP A 24 1.62 -4.40 -8.04
CA TRP A 24 1.48 -3.08 -8.66
C TRP A 24 0.49 -3.07 -9.81
N THR A 25 0.51 -4.12 -10.63
CA THR A 25 -0.44 -4.28 -11.74
C THR A 25 -1.84 -4.42 -11.19
N THR A 26 -2.06 -5.29 -10.20
CA THR A 26 -3.35 -5.44 -9.53
C THR A 26 -3.83 -4.13 -8.93
N TYR A 27 -2.94 -3.37 -8.30
CA TYR A 27 -3.27 -2.06 -7.73
C TYR A 27 -3.74 -1.06 -8.79
N ILE A 28 -3.03 -0.96 -9.93
CA ILE A 28 -3.43 -0.10 -11.05
C ILE A 28 -4.78 -0.54 -11.62
N LEU A 29 -5.00 -1.85 -11.76
CA LEU A 29 -6.27 -2.39 -12.23
C LEU A 29 -7.42 -2.06 -11.28
N ILE A 30 -7.21 -2.13 -9.95
CA ILE A 30 -8.22 -1.73 -8.97
C ILE A 30 -8.63 -0.26 -9.16
N LEU A 31 -7.66 0.65 -9.35
CA LEU A 31 -7.95 2.06 -9.60
C LEU A 31 -8.72 2.27 -10.91
N PHE A 32 -8.31 1.58 -11.98
CA PHE A 32 -8.98 1.65 -13.28
C PHE A 32 -10.43 1.13 -13.22
N PHE A 33 -10.66 -0.02 -12.57
CA PHE A 33 -12.01 -0.55 -12.41
C PHE A 33 -12.86 0.29 -11.46
N ALA A 34 -12.29 0.87 -10.40
CA ALA A 34 -12.99 1.83 -9.55
C ALA A 34 -13.46 3.04 -10.36
N TRP A 35 -12.61 3.55 -11.26
CA TRP A 35 -12.97 4.63 -12.18
C TRP A 35 -14.10 4.22 -13.13
N LEU A 36 -14.06 3.02 -13.72
CA LEU A 36 -15.15 2.50 -14.55
C LEU A 36 -16.46 2.38 -13.77
N VAL A 37 -16.41 1.87 -12.53
CA VAL A 37 -17.59 1.77 -11.66
C VAL A 37 -18.19 3.14 -11.39
N VAL A 38 -17.37 4.14 -11.02
CA VAL A 38 -17.85 5.51 -10.79
C VAL A 38 -18.46 6.08 -12.07
N LEU A 39 -17.79 5.93 -13.21
CA LEU A 39 -18.28 6.41 -14.50
C LEU A 39 -19.63 5.77 -14.87
N SER A 40 -19.75 4.45 -14.72
CA SER A 40 -20.97 3.71 -15.08
C SER A 40 -22.14 3.95 -14.13
N LEU A 41 -21.90 4.09 -12.82
CA LEU A 41 -22.97 4.24 -11.84
C LEU A 41 -23.49 5.68 -11.74
N PHE A 42 -22.61 6.68 -11.85
CA PHE A 42 -22.97 8.08 -11.66
C PHE A 42 -23.19 8.84 -12.97
N GLY A 43 -22.80 8.29 -14.12
CA GLY A 43 -22.96 8.94 -15.43
C GLY A 43 -22.26 10.31 -15.53
N CYS A 44 -21.24 10.55 -14.70
CA CYS A 44 -20.52 11.81 -14.64
C CYS A 44 -19.48 11.93 -15.76
N SER A 45 -18.83 13.09 -15.87
CA SER A 45 -17.70 13.22 -16.79
C SER A 45 -16.50 12.36 -16.34
N PRO A 46 -15.64 11.94 -17.29
CA PRO A 46 -14.38 11.24 -16.98
C PRO A 46 -13.52 11.92 -15.92
N GLY A 47 -13.43 13.25 -15.96
CA GLY A 47 -12.65 14.04 -14.99
C GLY A 47 -13.24 13.98 -13.59
N MET A 48 -14.57 14.08 -13.46
CA MET A 48 -15.25 13.95 -12.17
C MET A 48 -15.07 12.54 -11.59
N ALA A 49 -15.13 11.50 -12.43
CA ALA A 49 -14.88 10.13 -11.99
C ALA A 49 -13.46 9.96 -11.41
N TRP A 50 -12.44 10.56 -12.04
CA TRP A 50 -11.08 10.57 -11.49
C TRP A 50 -11.00 11.33 -10.16
N THR A 51 -11.66 12.49 -10.03
CA THR A 51 -11.71 13.23 -8.76
C THR A 51 -12.29 12.38 -7.63
N VAL A 52 -13.39 11.66 -7.88
CA VAL A 52 -13.99 10.77 -6.89
C VAL A 52 -13.05 9.62 -6.51
N VAL A 53 -12.41 8.97 -7.50
CA VAL A 53 -11.44 7.90 -7.24
C VAL A 53 -10.24 8.42 -6.45
N HIS A 54 -9.73 9.61 -6.77
CA HIS A 54 -8.62 10.23 -6.03
C HIS A 54 -9.02 10.48 -4.57
N LEU A 55 -10.16 11.13 -4.31
CA LEU A 55 -10.60 11.39 -2.93
C LEU A 55 -10.83 10.09 -2.13
N ALA A 56 -11.45 9.08 -2.74
CA ALA A 56 -11.65 7.78 -2.10
C ALA A 56 -10.30 7.08 -1.83
N HIS A 57 -9.39 7.11 -2.81
CA HIS A 57 -8.05 6.57 -2.71
C HIS A 57 -7.26 7.24 -1.57
N PHE A 58 -7.30 8.56 -1.47
CA PHE A 58 -6.69 9.32 -0.39
C PHE A 58 -7.22 8.88 0.98
N LEU A 59 -8.55 8.83 1.16
CA LEU A 59 -9.16 8.44 2.44
C LEU A 59 -8.74 7.04 2.88
N VAL A 60 -8.79 6.07 1.96
CA VAL A 60 -8.43 4.68 2.23
C VAL A 60 -6.94 4.57 2.53
N THR A 61 -6.08 5.08 1.66
CA THR A 61 -4.63 4.94 1.83
C THR A 61 -4.10 5.72 3.01
N TYR A 62 -4.64 6.90 3.31
CA TYR A 62 -4.28 7.64 4.51
C TYR A 62 -4.66 6.88 5.77
N HIS A 63 -5.88 6.34 5.84
CA HIS A 63 -6.32 5.57 7.00
C HIS A 63 -5.43 4.34 7.23
N PHE A 64 -5.18 3.53 6.20
CA PHE A 64 -4.40 2.31 6.36
C PHE A 64 -2.90 2.56 6.51
N PHE A 65 -2.30 3.41 5.68
CA PHE A 65 -0.84 3.59 5.71
C PHE A 65 -0.38 4.53 6.80
N HIS A 66 -1.12 5.59 7.10
CA HIS A 66 -0.63 6.66 7.97
C HIS A 66 -1.33 6.75 9.32
N TRP A 67 -2.53 6.18 9.47
CA TRP A 67 -3.26 6.21 10.74
C TRP A 67 -3.23 4.87 11.48
N LYS A 68 -3.51 3.75 10.78
CA LYS A 68 -3.55 2.42 11.38
C LYS A 68 -2.16 1.97 11.83
N LYS A 69 -2.09 1.49 13.07
CA LYS A 69 -0.90 0.92 13.71
C LYS A 69 -1.09 -0.55 14.08
N GLY A 70 0.03 -1.27 14.23
CA GLY A 70 0.05 -2.67 14.61
C GLY A 70 -0.30 -3.63 13.48
N THR A 71 -0.42 -4.90 13.84
CA THR A 71 -0.83 -5.99 12.95
C THR A 71 -1.84 -6.90 13.67
N PRO A 72 -2.63 -7.68 12.92
CA PRO A 72 -3.47 -8.72 13.50
C PRO A 72 -2.72 -10.05 13.77
N PHE A 73 -1.41 -10.13 13.50
CA PHE A 73 -0.63 -11.37 13.50
C PHE A 73 0.13 -11.53 14.81
N ALA A 74 -0.20 -12.54 15.62
CA ALA A 74 0.43 -12.77 16.92
C ALA A 74 1.89 -13.27 16.79
N GLU A 75 2.27 -13.78 15.62
CA GLU A 75 3.61 -14.28 15.30
C GLU A 75 4.68 -13.18 15.37
N ASP A 76 4.29 -11.91 15.23
CA ASP A 76 5.19 -10.76 15.32
C ASP A 76 5.57 -10.38 16.77
N GLN A 77 4.99 -11.03 17.78
CA GLN A 77 5.22 -10.78 19.22
C GLN A 77 5.08 -9.30 19.61
N GLY A 78 4.24 -8.54 18.91
CA GLY A 78 3.99 -7.13 19.13
C GLY A 78 5.08 -6.19 18.59
N MET A 79 6.04 -6.68 17.81
CA MET A 79 7.14 -5.88 17.24
C MET A 79 6.66 -4.64 16.48
N TYR A 80 5.48 -4.72 15.84
CA TYR A 80 4.96 -3.64 14.99
C TYR A 80 3.82 -2.83 15.64
N ASN A 81 3.47 -3.08 16.91
CA ASN A 81 2.31 -2.46 17.58
C ASN A 81 2.32 -0.92 17.59
N THR A 82 3.50 -0.32 17.60
CA THR A 82 3.68 1.14 17.64
C THR A 82 3.84 1.76 16.26
N LEU A 83 4.03 0.94 15.22
CA LEU A 83 4.34 1.35 13.86
C LEU A 83 3.08 1.37 13.00
N THR A 84 2.97 2.42 12.21
CA THR A 84 1.98 2.51 11.12
C THR A 84 2.28 1.51 10.02
N TRP A 85 1.29 1.18 9.18
CA TRP A 85 1.56 0.29 8.05
C TRP A 85 2.58 0.89 7.07
N TRP A 86 2.62 2.22 6.92
CA TRP A 86 3.67 2.87 6.15
C TRP A 86 5.07 2.62 6.72
N GLU A 87 5.23 2.71 8.04
CA GLU A 87 6.53 2.46 8.71
C GLU A 87 6.93 0.98 8.62
N GLN A 88 5.94 0.09 8.61
CA GLN A 88 6.10 -1.35 8.47
C GLN A 88 6.63 -1.78 7.08
N ILE A 89 6.19 -1.11 5.99
CA ILE A 89 6.59 -1.46 4.61
C ILE A 89 8.11 -1.45 4.43
N ASP A 90 8.62 -2.52 3.84
CA ASP A 90 10.05 -2.73 3.56
C ASP A 90 10.95 -2.46 4.78
N ASN A 91 10.47 -2.81 5.98
CA ASN A 91 11.18 -2.62 7.25
C ASN A 91 11.60 -1.16 7.51
N GLY A 92 10.75 -0.20 7.15
CA GLY A 92 11.05 1.22 7.38
C GLY A 92 12.05 1.84 6.39
N LYS A 93 12.61 1.06 5.46
CA LYS A 93 13.65 1.54 4.54
C LYS A 93 13.08 2.57 3.58
N GLN A 94 13.67 3.76 3.56
CA GLN A 94 13.23 4.85 2.70
C GLN A 94 13.60 4.62 1.23
N LEU A 95 12.84 5.26 0.33
CA LEU A 95 13.09 5.29 -1.12
C LEU A 95 13.22 3.90 -1.79
N THR A 96 12.64 2.88 -1.18
CA THR A 96 12.47 1.57 -1.81
C THR A 96 11.55 1.68 -3.01
N ARG A 97 11.61 0.66 -3.86
CA ARG A 97 10.81 0.58 -5.07
C ARG A 97 9.30 0.66 -4.73
N ASN A 98 8.83 -0.03 -3.69
CA ASN A 98 7.43 0.00 -3.25
C ASN A 98 7.02 1.36 -2.67
N ARG A 99 7.84 1.96 -1.80
CA ARG A 99 7.53 3.30 -1.27
C ARG A 99 7.46 4.35 -2.37
N LYS A 100 8.38 4.32 -3.33
CA LYS A 100 8.33 5.23 -4.50
C LYS A 100 7.04 5.04 -5.29
N PHE A 101 6.65 3.80 -5.57
CA PHE A 101 5.39 3.51 -6.25
C PHE A 101 4.19 4.10 -5.48
N LEU A 102 4.06 3.78 -4.19
CA LEU A 102 2.94 4.25 -3.36
C LEU A 102 2.90 5.76 -3.17
N THR A 103 4.05 6.45 -3.21
CA THR A 103 4.11 7.91 -3.19
C THR A 103 3.75 8.54 -4.53
N VAL A 104 4.12 7.91 -5.65
CA VAL A 104 3.87 8.47 -6.99
C VAL A 104 2.41 8.32 -7.43
N VAL A 105 1.75 7.22 -7.09
CA VAL A 105 0.34 6.99 -7.46
C VAL A 105 -0.57 8.19 -7.16
N PRO A 106 -0.69 8.68 -5.91
CA PRO A 106 -1.60 9.79 -5.61
C PRO A 106 -1.19 11.12 -6.25
N VAL A 107 0.05 11.26 -6.74
CA VAL A 107 0.51 12.45 -7.48
C VAL A 107 0.05 12.40 -8.94
N VAL A 108 -0.10 11.21 -9.50
CA VAL A 108 -0.50 10.99 -10.91
C VAL A 108 -2.02 10.84 -11.05
N LEU A 109 -2.69 10.36 -10.00
CA LEU A 109 -4.14 10.13 -9.94
C LEU A 109 -4.93 11.45 -9.98
#